data_AF-A0A2Z5J8M4-F1
#
_entry.id   AF-A0A2Z5J8M4-F1
#
_cell.length_a   1.000
_cell.length_b   1.000
_cell.length_c   1.000
_cell.angle_alpha   90.00
_cell.angle_beta   90.00
_cell.angle_gamma   90.00
#
_symmetry.space_group_name_H-M   'P 1'
#
loop_
_entity.id
_entity.type
_entity.pdbx_description
1 polymer ?
#
loop_
_entity_poly.entity_id
_entity_poly.type
_entity_poly.pdbx_seq_one_letter_code
_entity_poly.pdbx_strand_id
1 'polypeptide(L)'
;MDRTTPPDWDAAEARDIILGPGVHIDHRTLGRRGYVNRVRFVSEGNQRVMMLGTELPHVGTDWDFELADCTVDEHGRLITPVVTRLQAARADERRTPLPRPRAENVEGPVQIGALTRLINTAVRKKETGAVRQLRDAAELQVPRCEGQALEHLQHAIDHANDWIGQQDRTRRRFFTRLDEAVRHGHVLEVSTLTPQIRRFILRDEATTPRETGILNAADTLLREARRRAAQDRREAEARRAAQAQEREARRAAQAEERNARRATEAQEWEAQLAAQAQERKARNRARGQVQSITGRLRREELPATQQKQLVEDLVLAAKEAGNLLSAGEQRKVDEWVERLTDPAEEQDAVEKASPTVKPQQDKITIPAKVPAHLASTTAAVRGALKKAARARTTTSWDRLEHQLGSALPPLSSNERIQILVQIDRPNAGDGPLLSSLLAVGDPHFAYQYYRHVLAALGLDARTTTRTCVMSSKPTPNRSSPTGASGRIGPKTVPARPARSERARRNAAARTASASSRTGSWTPACPQPAPRRLLRHCCGVRPVSC
;
A
#
# COMPACT_ATOMS: atom_id res chain seq x y z
N MET A 1 -9.86 0.13 14.13
CA MET A 1 -10.13 -1.30 13.93
C MET A 1 -9.87 -1.65 12.49
N ASP A 2 -8.99 -2.61 12.26
CA ASP A 2 -8.57 -3.05 10.94
C ASP A 2 -9.67 -3.93 10.30
N ARG A 3 -10.11 -3.58 9.09
CA ARG A 3 -11.10 -4.37 8.33
C ARG A 3 -10.58 -5.76 7.93
N THR A 4 -9.27 -5.96 7.97
CA THR A 4 -8.61 -7.20 7.56
C THR A 4 -8.47 -8.21 8.71
N THR A 5 -8.75 -7.80 9.95
CA THR A 5 -8.70 -8.68 11.12
C THR A 5 -10.12 -8.95 11.64
N PRO A 6 -10.72 -10.12 11.35
CA PRO A 6 -12.05 -10.45 11.84
C PRO A 6 -12.04 -10.55 13.38
N PRO A 7 -13.02 -9.97 14.07
CA PRO A 7 -13.10 -10.06 15.53
C PRO A 7 -13.30 -11.50 16.00
N ASP A 8 -12.76 -11.84 17.17
CA ASP A 8 -12.97 -13.16 17.77
C ASP A 8 -14.38 -13.24 18.38
N TRP A 9 -15.31 -13.74 17.57
CA TRP A 9 -16.71 -13.90 17.95
C TRP A 9 -16.97 -14.99 19.00
N ASP A 10 -16.01 -15.87 19.27
CA ASP A 10 -16.18 -17.02 20.16
C ASP A 10 -15.47 -16.82 21.52
N ALA A 11 -14.78 -15.70 21.74
CA ALA A 11 -14.22 -15.36 23.05
C ALA A 11 -15.34 -15.20 24.10
N ALA A 12 -15.15 -15.76 25.30
CA ALA A 12 -16.18 -15.78 26.35
C ALA A 12 -16.65 -14.38 26.80
N GLU A 13 -15.82 -13.36 26.58
CA GLU A 13 -16.08 -11.94 26.89
C GLU A 13 -16.59 -11.14 25.67
N ALA A 14 -16.76 -11.77 24.50
CA ALA A 14 -17.19 -11.16 23.24
C ALA A 14 -18.66 -10.68 23.21
N ARG A 15 -19.26 -10.41 24.37
CA ARG A 15 -20.65 -9.93 24.44
C ARG A 15 -20.78 -8.47 24.00
N ASP A 16 -19.70 -7.70 24.14
CA ASP A 16 -19.67 -6.26 23.85
C ASP A 16 -18.63 -5.91 22.77
N ILE A 17 -18.71 -6.60 21.63
CA ILE A 17 -17.85 -6.28 20.47
C ILE A 17 -18.44 -5.07 19.74
N ILE A 18 -17.77 -3.92 19.85
CA ILE A 18 -17.99 -2.78 18.96
C ILE A 18 -17.26 -3.07 17.65
N LEU A 19 -17.93 -2.88 16.53
CA LEU A 19 -17.35 -3.09 15.20
C LEU A 19 -17.06 -1.75 14.53
N GLY A 20 -15.96 -1.70 13.78
CA GLY A 20 -15.65 -0.53 12.96
C GLY A 20 -16.63 -0.32 11.79
N PRO A 21 -16.61 0.86 11.14
CA PRO A 21 -17.49 1.17 10.02
C PRO A 21 -17.32 0.21 8.84
N GLY A 22 -18.42 -0.37 8.36
CA GLY A 22 -18.43 -1.25 7.19
C GLY A 22 -17.89 -2.65 7.41
N VAL A 23 -17.76 -3.11 8.67
CA VAL A 23 -17.44 -4.51 8.97
C VAL A 23 -18.69 -5.36 8.68
N HIS A 24 -18.53 -6.30 7.75
CA HIS A 24 -19.54 -7.30 7.43
C HIS A 24 -19.48 -8.46 8.43
N ILE A 25 -20.65 -8.93 8.85
CA ILE A 25 -20.80 -10.08 9.75
C ILE A 25 -21.30 -11.23 8.91
N ASP A 26 -20.65 -12.38 8.98
CA ASP A 26 -21.10 -13.55 8.23
C ASP A 26 -22.45 -14.05 8.77
N HIS A 27 -23.29 -14.58 7.87
CA HIS A 27 -24.64 -15.03 8.22
C HIS A 27 -24.67 -16.09 9.32
N ARG A 28 -23.63 -16.93 9.45
CA ARG A 28 -23.59 -17.99 10.46
C ARG A 28 -23.32 -17.40 11.85
N THR A 29 -22.47 -16.39 11.95
CA THR A 29 -22.22 -15.65 13.18
C THR A 29 -23.44 -14.83 13.59
N LEU A 30 -24.08 -14.13 12.63
CA LEU A 30 -25.32 -13.42 12.90
C LEU A 30 -26.45 -14.36 13.34
N GLY A 31 -26.58 -15.54 12.72
CA GLY A 31 -27.53 -16.58 13.12
C GLY A 31 -27.31 -17.11 14.54
N ARG A 32 -26.05 -17.28 14.97
CA ARG A 32 -25.70 -17.70 16.33
C ARG A 32 -25.97 -16.62 17.38
N ARG A 33 -25.69 -15.35 17.04
CA ARG A 33 -25.89 -14.20 17.95
C ARG A 33 -27.34 -13.72 17.97
N GLY A 34 -28.13 -14.05 16.96
CA GLY A 34 -29.54 -13.69 16.81
C GLY A 34 -29.75 -12.31 16.18
N TYR A 35 -29.02 -11.28 16.62
CA TYR A 35 -29.06 -9.94 16.04
C TYR A 35 -27.76 -9.17 16.32
N VAL A 36 -27.55 -8.06 15.60
CA VAL A 36 -26.51 -7.06 15.88
C VAL A 36 -27.06 -5.65 15.72
N ASN A 37 -26.77 -4.77 16.67
CA ASN A 37 -27.11 -3.36 16.56
C ASN A 37 -26.06 -2.63 15.70
N ARG A 38 -26.52 -1.79 14.78
CA ARG A 38 -25.70 -0.96 13.90
C ARG A 38 -25.96 0.51 14.17
N VAL A 39 -24.92 1.32 13.98
CA VAL A 39 -24.97 2.78 14.13
C VAL A 39 -24.53 3.39 12.81
N ARG A 40 -25.27 4.40 12.32
CA ARG A 40 -24.85 5.26 11.21
C ARG A 40 -25.15 6.71 11.55
N PHE A 41 -24.42 7.64 10.93
CA PHE A 41 -24.72 9.06 10.99
C PHE A 41 -25.28 9.51 9.64
N VAL A 42 -26.43 10.17 9.66
CA VAL A 42 -27.06 10.75 8.49
C VAL A 42 -26.99 12.27 8.61
N SER A 43 -26.72 12.95 7.50
CA SER A 43 -26.70 14.42 7.47
C SER A 43 -28.12 14.94 7.19
N GLU A 44 -28.67 15.73 8.10
CA GLU A 44 -29.92 16.44 7.94
C GLU A 44 -29.63 17.95 7.96
N GLY A 45 -29.55 18.55 6.78
CA GLY A 45 -29.07 19.93 6.62
C GLY A 45 -27.64 20.09 7.13
N ASN A 46 -27.46 20.97 8.13
CA ASN A 46 -26.16 21.23 8.76
C ASN A 46 -25.90 20.38 10.02
N GLN A 47 -26.82 19.46 10.36
CA GLN A 47 -26.69 18.60 11.54
C GLN A 47 -26.41 17.15 11.12
N ARG A 48 -25.69 16.43 11.99
CA ARG A 48 -25.49 14.98 11.87
C ARG A 48 -26.36 14.29 12.91
N VAL A 49 -27.35 13.55 12.45
CA VAL A 49 -28.26 12.78 13.29
C VAL A 49 -27.75 11.35 13.35
N MET A 50 -27.64 10.80 14.57
CA MET A 50 -27.28 9.41 14.78
C MET A 50 -28.52 8.54 14.60
N MET A 51 -28.42 7.56 13.71
CA MET A 51 -29.45 6.55 13.49
C MET A 51 -28.98 5.19 13.95
N LEU A 52 -29.86 4.49 14.65
CA LEU A 52 -29.67 3.12 15.09
C LEU A 52 -30.44 2.17 14.16
N GLY A 53 -29.88 0.98 13.97
CA GLY A 53 -30.50 -0.09 13.20
C GLY A 53 -30.21 -1.44 13.82
N THR A 54 -31.04 -2.44 13.51
CA THR A 54 -30.85 -3.82 13.99
C THR A 54 -30.76 -4.76 12.80
N GLU A 55 -29.64 -5.47 12.68
CA GLU A 55 -29.42 -6.47 11.64
C GLU A 55 -29.85 -7.85 12.12
N LEU A 56 -30.69 -8.51 11.32
CA LEU A 56 -31.18 -9.86 11.57
C LEU A 56 -30.72 -10.85 10.49
N PRO A 57 -30.55 -12.14 10.84
CA PRO A 57 -30.22 -13.19 9.87
C PRO A 57 -31.25 -13.20 8.74
N HIS A 58 -30.78 -13.14 7.50
CA HIS A 58 -31.59 -13.24 6.27
C HIS A 58 -32.62 -12.11 6.01
N VAL A 59 -32.80 -11.17 6.94
CA VAL A 59 -33.71 -10.01 6.77
C VAL A 59 -32.92 -8.75 6.40
N GLY A 60 -31.67 -8.64 6.86
CA GLY A 60 -30.84 -7.44 6.67
C GLY A 60 -30.97 -6.48 7.85
N THR A 61 -30.56 -5.22 7.65
CA THR A 61 -30.61 -4.19 8.69
C THR A 61 -31.88 -3.36 8.57
N ASP A 62 -32.71 -3.41 9.61
CA ASP A 62 -33.82 -2.49 9.80
C ASP A 62 -33.25 -1.20 10.41
N TRP A 63 -33.22 -0.14 9.62
CA TRP A 63 -32.84 1.21 10.05
C TRP A 63 -34.13 1.97 10.35
N ASP A 64 -34.07 3.00 11.20
CA ASP A 64 -35.15 3.98 11.51
C ASP A 64 -35.46 4.08 13.02
N PHE A 65 -34.45 3.89 13.86
CA PHE A 65 -34.57 4.14 15.30
C PHE A 65 -33.68 5.31 15.70
N GLU A 66 -34.25 6.29 16.37
CA GLU A 66 -33.49 7.32 17.06
C GLU A 66 -32.98 6.78 18.39
N LEU A 67 -32.03 7.49 19.00
CA LEU A 67 -31.55 7.12 20.34
C LEU A 67 -32.68 7.16 21.38
N ALA A 68 -33.67 8.04 21.19
CA ALA A 68 -34.85 8.16 22.05
C ALA A 68 -35.77 6.94 21.99
N ASP A 69 -35.74 6.18 20.88
CA ASP A 69 -36.55 4.96 20.70
C ASP A 69 -35.91 3.71 21.30
N CYS A 70 -34.69 3.84 21.82
CA CYS A 70 -33.91 2.72 22.34
C CYS A 70 -33.78 2.81 23.86
N THR A 71 -33.79 1.66 24.52
CA THR A 71 -33.55 1.54 25.96
C THR A 71 -32.26 0.78 26.23
N VAL A 72 -31.79 0.80 27.47
CA VAL A 72 -30.65 0.00 27.90
C VAL A 72 -31.15 -0.97 28.98
N ASP A 73 -30.84 -2.25 28.82
CA ASP A 73 -31.24 -3.27 29.80
C ASP A 73 -30.37 -3.21 31.07
N GLU A 74 -30.72 -4.04 32.07
CA GLU A 74 -30.00 -4.18 33.34
C GLU A 74 -28.54 -4.65 33.18
N HIS A 75 -28.16 -5.12 31.99
CA HIS A 75 -26.81 -5.54 31.64
C HIS A 75 -26.06 -4.50 30.79
N GLY A 76 -26.60 -3.30 30.62
CA GLY A 76 -25.97 -2.25 29.83
C GLY A 76 -26.12 -2.41 28.33
N ARG A 77 -27.03 -3.28 27.83
CA ARG A 77 -27.20 -3.54 26.40
C ARG A 77 -28.27 -2.66 25.80
N LEU A 78 -27.96 -2.10 24.63
CA LEU A 78 -28.91 -1.33 23.84
C LEU A 78 -30.01 -2.24 23.27
N ILE A 79 -31.25 -1.95 23.63
CA ILE A 79 -32.47 -2.61 23.19
C ILE A 79 -33.18 -1.67 22.21
N THR A 80 -33.23 -2.06 20.95
CA THR A 80 -33.99 -1.36 19.91
C THR A 80 -35.43 -1.90 19.84
N PRO A 81 -36.37 -1.20 19.20
CA PRO A 81 -37.74 -1.69 19.01
C PRO A 81 -37.82 -3.08 18.33
N VAL A 82 -36.88 -3.39 17.43
CA VAL A 82 -36.76 -4.71 16.79
C VAL A 82 -36.39 -5.79 17.81
N VAL A 83 -35.43 -5.49 18.70
CA VAL A 83 -35.02 -6.41 19.77
C VAL A 83 -36.17 -6.65 20.74
N THR A 84 -36.94 -5.62 21.09
CA THR A 84 -38.15 -5.75 21.93
C THR A 84 -39.16 -6.71 21.30
N ARG A 85 -39.46 -6.56 20.00
CA ARG A 85 -40.36 -7.46 19.28
C ARG A 85 -39.85 -8.90 19.26
N LEU A 86 -38.55 -9.10 19.08
CA LEU A 86 -37.93 -10.44 19.09
C LEU A 86 -37.97 -11.10 20.47
N GLN A 87 -37.75 -10.33 21.53
CA GLN A 87 -37.84 -10.82 22.90
C GLN A 87 -39.29 -11.19 23.25
N ALA A 88 -40.26 -10.36 22.85
CA ALA A 88 -41.68 -10.65 23.02
C ALA A 88 -42.09 -11.93 22.27
N ALA A 89 -41.70 -12.05 20.98
CA ALA A 89 -41.98 -13.26 20.19
C ALA A 89 -41.36 -14.52 20.82
N ARG A 90 -40.13 -14.44 21.35
CA ARG A 90 -39.49 -15.56 22.06
C ARG A 90 -40.16 -15.88 23.40
N ALA A 91 -40.64 -14.87 24.11
CA ALA A 91 -41.39 -15.07 25.34
C ALA A 91 -42.74 -15.75 25.04
N ASP A 92 -43.39 -15.38 23.94
CA ASP A 92 -44.61 -16.01 23.45
C ASP A 92 -44.35 -17.44 22.97
N GLU A 93 -43.27 -17.72 22.24
CA GLU A 93 -42.86 -19.09 21.87
C GLU A 93 -42.62 -19.98 23.09
N ARG A 94 -42.04 -19.41 24.17
CA ARG A 94 -41.80 -20.13 25.43
C ARG A 94 -43.08 -20.33 26.25
N ARG A 95 -44.04 -19.41 26.13
CA ARG A 95 -45.35 -19.46 26.83
C ARG A 95 -46.39 -20.24 26.05
N THR A 96 -46.23 -20.36 24.73
CA THR A 96 -47.02 -21.26 23.91
C THR A 96 -46.76 -22.64 24.49
N PRO A 97 -47.76 -23.29 25.10
CA PRO A 97 -47.61 -24.68 25.43
C PRO A 97 -47.27 -25.34 24.10
N LEU A 98 -46.07 -25.91 23.97
CA LEU A 98 -45.82 -26.91 22.94
C LEU A 98 -47.10 -27.73 22.87
N PRO A 99 -47.75 -27.89 21.70
CA PRO A 99 -48.88 -28.77 21.62
C PRO A 99 -48.35 -30.06 22.22
N ARG A 100 -48.83 -30.40 23.44
CA ARG A 100 -48.57 -31.71 24.02
C ARG A 100 -48.90 -32.61 22.85
N PRO A 101 -47.95 -33.44 22.36
CA PRO A 101 -48.30 -34.42 21.35
C PRO A 101 -49.57 -35.01 21.90
N ARG A 102 -50.67 -34.82 21.16
CA ARG A 102 -51.98 -35.25 21.58
C ARG A 102 -51.70 -36.66 22.08
N ALA A 103 -51.97 -36.93 23.35
CA ALA A 103 -52.15 -38.29 23.79
C ALA A 103 -53.39 -38.74 23.02
N GLU A 104 -53.19 -38.99 21.73
CA GLU A 104 -53.90 -39.98 20.98
C GLU A 104 -53.70 -41.19 21.87
N ASN A 105 -54.72 -41.44 22.68
CA ASN A 105 -54.95 -42.73 23.28
C ASN A 105 -55.07 -43.68 22.08
N VAL A 106 -53.92 -44.08 21.52
CA VAL A 106 -53.80 -45.25 20.67
C VAL A 106 -53.79 -46.44 21.64
N GLU A 107 -54.90 -46.59 22.35
CA GLU A 107 -55.36 -47.88 22.86
C GLU A 107 -56.11 -48.64 21.75
N GLY A 108 -55.89 -48.26 20.48
CA GLY A 108 -56.03 -49.19 19.38
C GLY A 108 -54.78 -50.09 19.34
N PRO A 109 -54.90 -51.38 18.98
CA PRO A 109 -53.74 -52.25 18.83
C PRO A 109 -52.74 -51.58 17.87
N VAL A 110 -51.57 -51.18 18.39
CA VAL A 110 -50.45 -50.73 17.55
C VAL A 110 -50.24 -51.83 16.54
N GLN A 111 -50.57 -51.56 15.28
CA GLN A 111 -50.39 -52.56 14.23
C GLN A 111 -48.91 -52.90 14.23
N ILE A 112 -48.56 -54.13 14.61
CA ILE A 112 -47.18 -54.62 14.77
C ILE A 112 -46.34 -54.27 13.52
N GLY A 113 -46.97 -54.34 12.33
CA GLY A 113 -46.35 -53.94 11.06
C GLY A 113 -46.02 -52.44 10.92
N ALA A 114 -46.67 -51.54 11.66
CA ALA A 114 -46.29 -50.12 11.75
C ALA A 114 -45.03 -49.94 12.61
N LEU A 115 -44.95 -50.64 13.75
CA LEU A 115 -43.78 -50.58 14.64
C LEU A 115 -42.52 -51.15 13.95
N THR A 116 -42.63 -52.29 13.27
CA THR A 116 -41.55 -52.85 12.43
C THR A 116 -41.09 -51.85 11.35
N ARG A 117 -42.02 -51.13 10.70
CA ARG A 117 -41.69 -50.11 9.69
C ARG A 117 -40.99 -48.89 10.29
N LEU A 118 -41.42 -48.44 11.47
CA LEU A 118 -40.80 -47.33 12.19
C LEU A 118 -39.37 -47.67 12.62
N ILE A 119 -39.14 -48.85 13.20
CA ILE A 119 -37.80 -49.34 13.56
C ILE A 119 -36.90 -49.34 12.33
N ASN A 120 -37.33 -49.97 11.24
CA ASN A 120 -36.54 -50.04 10.00
C ASN A 120 -36.27 -48.65 9.40
N THR A 121 -37.21 -47.72 9.51
CA THR A 121 -37.04 -46.33 9.06
C THR A 121 -36.03 -45.58 9.91
N ALA A 122 -36.09 -45.71 11.23
CA ALA A 122 -35.14 -45.10 12.16
C ALA A 122 -33.72 -45.64 11.96
N VAL A 123 -33.57 -46.95 11.74
CA VAL A 123 -32.29 -47.60 11.40
C VAL A 123 -31.73 -47.03 10.08
N ARG A 124 -32.56 -46.92 9.04
CA ARG A 124 -32.15 -46.34 7.75
C ARG A 124 -31.72 -44.88 7.88
N LYS A 125 -32.41 -44.09 8.71
CA LYS A 125 -32.10 -42.68 8.98
C LYS A 125 -30.92 -42.49 9.95
N LYS A 126 -30.46 -43.55 10.61
CA LYS A 126 -29.38 -43.55 11.61
C LYS A 126 -29.69 -42.70 12.84
N GLU A 127 -30.94 -42.75 13.30
CA GLU A 127 -31.41 -42.01 14.48
C GLU A 127 -31.30 -42.92 15.72
N THR A 128 -30.14 -42.95 16.38
CA THR A 128 -29.83 -43.96 17.41
C THR A 128 -30.80 -43.93 18.58
N GLY A 129 -31.15 -42.74 19.08
CA GLY A 129 -32.14 -42.59 20.16
C GLY A 129 -33.53 -43.10 19.77
N ALA A 130 -33.98 -42.81 18.54
CA ALA A 130 -35.27 -43.30 18.04
C ALA A 130 -35.27 -44.83 17.88
N VAL A 131 -34.16 -45.43 17.41
CA VAL A 131 -34.03 -46.89 17.31
C VAL A 131 -34.12 -47.55 18.69
N ARG A 132 -33.44 -47.00 19.72
CA ARG A 132 -33.51 -47.53 21.10
C ARG A 132 -34.94 -47.46 21.64
N GLN A 133 -35.59 -46.29 21.56
CA GLN A 133 -36.94 -46.08 22.06
C GLN A 133 -37.98 -46.99 21.36
N LEU A 134 -37.90 -47.10 20.03
CA LEU A 134 -38.81 -47.97 19.27
C LEU A 134 -38.56 -49.46 19.53
N ARG A 135 -37.30 -49.85 19.79
CA ARG A 135 -36.93 -51.23 20.16
C ARG A 135 -37.45 -51.58 21.55
N ASP A 136 -37.27 -50.71 22.54
CA ASP A 136 -37.80 -50.92 23.89
C ASP A 136 -39.35 -50.97 23.87
N ALA A 137 -39.99 -50.12 23.07
CA ALA A 137 -41.44 -50.16 22.85
C ALA A 137 -41.90 -51.47 22.18
N ALA A 138 -41.11 -52.02 21.27
CA ALA A 138 -41.39 -53.30 20.61
C ALA A 138 -41.25 -54.48 21.57
N GLU A 139 -40.21 -54.50 22.41
CA GLU A 139 -40.02 -55.53 23.44
C GLU A 139 -41.24 -55.64 24.38
N LEU A 140 -41.88 -54.52 24.73
CA LEU A 140 -43.11 -54.51 25.54
C LEU A 140 -44.33 -55.14 24.84
N GLN A 141 -44.34 -55.20 23.50
CA GLN A 141 -45.45 -55.79 22.73
C GLN A 141 -45.25 -57.28 22.45
N VAL A 142 -44.03 -57.81 22.60
CA VAL A 142 -43.69 -59.22 22.30
C VAL A 142 -44.65 -60.22 22.98
N PRO A 143 -45.01 -60.11 24.28
CA PRO A 143 -45.91 -61.08 24.93
C PRO A 143 -47.35 -61.07 24.41
N ARG A 144 -47.74 -60.04 23.63
CA ARG A 144 -49.08 -59.85 23.09
C ARG A 144 -49.21 -60.31 21.63
N CYS A 145 -48.12 -60.76 21.02
CA CYS A 145 -48.04 -61.14 19.62
C CYS A 145 -47.93 -62.66 19.48
N GLU A 146 -48.60 -63.25 18.51
CA GLU A 146 -48.49 -64.67 18.17
C GLU A 146 -48.29 -64.85 16.65
N GLY A 147 -47.78 -66.02 16.26
CA GLY A 147 -47.60 -66.41 14.86
C GLY A 147 -46.65 -65.50 14.07
N GLN A 148 -46.96 -65.27 12.79
CA GLN A 148 -46.10 -64.52 11.87
C GLN A 148 -45.83 -63.07 12.30
N ALA A 149 -46.76 -62.44 13.03
CA ALA A 149 -46.58 -61.09 13.52
C ALA A 149 -45.48 -61.00 14.59
N LEU A 150 -45.41 -62.02 15.47
CA LEU A 150 -44.34 -62.16 16.47
C LEU A 150 -42.98 -62.35 15.79
N GLU A 151 -42.88 -63.22 14.78
CA GLU A 151 -41.63 -63.45 14.03
C GLU A 151 -41.11 -62.17 13.38
N HIS A 152 -41.98 -61.40 12.71
CA HIS A 152 -41.59 -60.13 12.10
C HIS A 152 -41.15 -59.07 13.11
N LEU A 153 -41.80 -59.03 14.29
CA LEU A 153 -41.43 -58.10 15.35
C LEU A 153 -40.08 -58.49 15.97
N GLN A 154 -39.88 -59.76 16.27
CA GLN A 154 -38.63 -60.27 16.82
C GLN A 154 -37.46 -60.02 15.86
N HIS A 155 -37.65 -60.31 14.57
CA HIS A 155 -36.63 -60.00 13.56
C HIS A 155 -36.27 -58.51 13.50
N ALA A 156 -37.27 -57.62 13.65
CA ALA A 156 -37.03 -56.17 13.69
C ALA A 156 -36.28 -55.73 14.96
N ILE A 157 -36.58 -56.34 16.12
CA ILE A 157 -35.87 -56.12 17.38
C ILE A 157 -34.42 -56.59 17.25
N ASP A 158 -34.18 -57.79 16.72
CA ASP A 158 -32.83 -58.35 16.53
C ASP A 158 -32.00 -57.46 15.60
N HIS A 159 -32.58 -57.02 14.47
CA HIS A 159 -31.94 -56.10 13.54
C HIS A 159 -31.61 -54.74 14.19
N ALA A 160 -32.51 -54.20 15.02
CA ALA A 160 -32.25 -52.98 15.79
C ALA A 160 -31.12 -53.17 16.80
N ASN A 161 -31.09 -54.30 17.51
CA ASN A 161 -30.05 -54.65 18.49
C ASN A 161 -28.66 -54.80 17.83
N ASP A 162 -28.58 -55.47 16.69
CA ASP A 162 -27.34 -55.59 15.92
C ASP A 162 -26.80 -54.23 15.46
N TRP A 163 -27.70 -53.38 14.96
CA TRP A 163 -27.36 -52.04 14.53
C TRP A 163 -26.90 -51.16 15.70
N ILE A 164 -27.60 -51.17 16.82
CA ILE A 164 -27.20 -50.49 18.07
C ILE A 164 -25.82 -50.99 18.51
N GLY A 165 -25.59 -52.31 18.53
CA GLY A 165 -24.31 -52.90 18.89
C GLY A 165 -23.17 -52.46 17.97
N GLN A 166 -23.43 -52.29 16.68
CA GLN A 166 -22.44 -51.74 15.73
C GLN A 166 -22.13 -50.27 16.00
N GLN A 167 -23.14 -49.44 16.30
CA GLN A 167 -22.93 -48.04 16.70
C GLN A 167 -22.11 -47.94 17.99
N ASP A 168 -22.44 -48.74 19.01
CA ASP A 168 -21.72 -48.75 20.29
C ASP A 168 -20.26 -49.21 20.14
N ARG A 169 -19.98 -50.18 19.25
CA ARG A 169 -18.59 -50.55 18.90
C ARG A 169 -17.84 -49.41 18.23
N THR A 170 -18.50 -48.70 17.32
CA THR A 170 -17.90 -47.54 16.62
C THR A 170 -17.63 -46.39 17.58
N ARG A 171 -18.60 -46.06 18.45
CA ARG A 171 -18.47 -45.08 19.53
C ARG A 171 -17.29 -45.41 20.44
N ARG A 172 -17.21 -46.66 20.93
CA ARG A 172 -16.09 -47.13 21.76
C ARG A 172 -14.74 -46.97 21.08
N ARG A 173 -14.61 -47.36 19.80
CA ARG A 173 -13.36 -47.18 19.04
C ARG A 173 -12.94 -45.72 18.94
N PHE A 174 -13.87 -44.81 18.65
CA PHE A 174 -13.57 -43.38 18.59
C PHE A 174 -13.10 -42.83 19.94
N PHE A 175 -13.79 -43.16 21.03
CA PHE A 175 -13.42 -42.70 22.36
C PHE A 175 -12.13 -43.32 22.88
N THR A 176 -11.86 -44.60 22.61
CA THR A 176 -10.57 -45.22 22.92
C THR A 176 -9.43 -44.51 22.20
N ARG A 177 -9.59 -44.23 20.90
CA ARG A 177 -8.59 -43.52 20.11
C ARG A 177 -8.39 -42.07 20.58
N LEU A 178 -9.47 -41.39 20.97
CA LEU A 178 -9.36 -40.04 21.53
C LEU A 178 -8.66 -40.05 22.90
N ASP A 179 -8.99 -41.00 23.79
CA ASP A 179 -8.35 -41.16 25.10
C ASP A 179 -6.84 -41.43 24.94
N GLU A 180 -6.46 -42.33 24.03
CA GLU A 180 -5.07 -42.61 23.68
C GLU A 180 -4.35 -41.36 23.16
N ALA A 181 -4.95 -40.64 22.19
CA ALA A 181 -4.38 -39.41 21.66
C ALA A 181 -4.23 -38.30 22.72
N VAL A 182 -5.17 -38.20 23.68
CA VAL A 182 -5.07 -37.27 24.81
C VAL A 182 -3.94 -37.67 25.75
N ARG A 183 -3.83 -38.95 26.13
CA ARG A 183 -2.77 -39.46 27.02
C ARG A 183 -1.37 -39.26 26.45
N HIS A 184 -1.21 -39.41 25.14
CA HIS A 184 0.08 -39.19 24.46
C HIS A 184 0.30 -37.75 24.00
N GLY A 185 -0.64 -36.83 24.27
CA GLY A 185 -0.51 -35.42 23.90
C GLY A 185 -0.52 -35.17 22.39
N HIS A 186 -1.14 -36.04 21.59
CA HIS A 186 -1.22 -35.94 20.13
C HIS A 186 -2.25 -34.89 19.69
N VAL A 187 -1.87 -33.61 19.79
CA VAL A 187 -2.75 -32.44 19.53
C VAL A 187 -3.47 -32.50 18.17
N LEU A 188 -2.77 -32.90 17.10
CA LEU A 188 -3.36 -32.97 15.75
C LEU A 188 -4.48 -34.01 15.66
N GLU A 189 -4.25 -35.20 16.23
CA GLU A 189 -5.23 -36.27 16.27
C GLU A 189 -6.43 -35.92 17.16
N VAL A 190 -6.18 -35.32 18.33
CA VAL A 190 -7.24 -34.80 19.21
C VAL A 190 -8.09 -33.75 18.49
N SER A 191 -7.47 -32.83 17.74
CA SER A 191 -8.17 -31.79 16.98
C SER A 191 -9.05 -32.34 15.85
N THR A 192 -8.68 -33.48 15.27
CA THR A 192 -9.42 -34.12 14.17
C THR A 192 -10.53 -35.03 14.69
N LEU A 193 -10.28 -35.77 15.78
CA LEU A 193 -11.26 -36.70 16.37
C LEU A 193 -12.38 -36.00 17.14
N THR A 194 -12.07 -34.94 17.90
CA THR A 194 -13.05 -34.22 18.73
C THR A 194 -14.31 -33.77 17.95
N PRO A 195 -14.20 -33.09 16.79
CA PRO A 195 -15.39 -32.68 16.03
C PRO A 195 -16.14 -33.86 15.40
N GLN A 196 -15.46 -34.97 15.06
CA GLN A 196 -16.12 -36.18 14.56
C GLN A 196 -16.96 -36.84 15.66
N ILE A 197 -16.40 -36.95 16.86
CA ILE A 197 -17.07 -37.49 18.04
C ILE A 197 -18.25 -36.61 18.45
N ARG A 198 -18.09 -35.28 18.50
CA ARG A 198 -19.21 -34.37 18.79
C ARG A 198 -20.35 -34.51 17.78
N ARG A 199 -20.04 -34.67 16.49
CA ARG A 199 -21.05 -34.93 15.45
C ARG A 199 -21.75 -36.28 15.65
N PHE A 200 -21.02 -37.28 16.13
CA PHE A 200 -21.57 -38.59 16.47
C PHE A 200 -22.54 -38.49 17.67
N ILE A 201 -22.14 -37.81 18.74
CA ILE A 201 -22.96 -37.60 19.95
C ILE A 201 -24.25 -36.83 19.65
N LEU A 202 -24.22 -35.84 18.74
CA LEU A 202 -25.44 -35.09 18.37
C LEU A 202 -26.59 -35.96 17.83
N ARG A 203 -26.30 -37.21 17.42
CA ARG A 203 -27.29 -38.16 16.88
C ARG A 203 -27.66 -39.27 17.86
N ASP A 204 -27.01 -39.32 19.02
CA ASP A 204 -27.13 -40.39 20.01
C ASP A 204 -27.59 -39.82 21.36
N GLU A 205 -28.05 -40.69 22.25
CA GLU A 205 -28.43 -40.32 23.62
C GLU A 205 -27.21 -39.94 24.47
N ALA A 206 -27.50 -39.49 25.69
CA ALA A 206 -26.58 -38.81 26.62
C ALA A 206 -25.16 -39.40 26.68
N THR A 207 -24.17 -38.51 26.66
CA THR A 207 -22.76 -38.83 26.84
C THR A 207 -22.53 -39.44 28.23
N THR A 208 -21.81 -40.57 28.32
CA THR A 208 -21.46 -41.14 29.63
C THR A 208 -20.51 -40.22 30.38
N PRO A 209 -20.48 -40.25 31.74
CA PRO A 209 -19.57 -39.41 32.53
C PRO A 209 -18.10 -39.59 32.13
N ARG A 210 -17.69 -40.82 31.78
CA ARG A 210 -16.33 -41.14 31.30
C ARG A 210 -16.01 -40.44 29.98
N GLU A 211 -16.91 -40.51 29.01
CA GLU A 211 -16.74 -39.86 27.70
C GLU A 211 -16.70 -38.33 27.83
N THR A 212 -17.52 -37.77 28.71
CA THR A 212 -17.47 -36.34 29.07
C THR A 212 -16.11 -35.98 29.66
N GLY A 213 -15.55 -36.84 30.54
CA GLY A 213 -14.19 -36.69 31.06
C GLY A 213 -13.13 -36.66 29.97
N ILE A 214 -13.19 -37.57 28.99
CA ILE A 214 -12.26 -37.62 27.85
C ILE A 214 -12.36 -36.35 26.99
N LEU A 215 -13.58 -35.89 26.69
CA LEU A 215 -13.80 -34.67 25.90
C LEU A 215 -13.28 -33.41 26.63
N ASN A 216 -13.48 -33.32 27.95
CA ASN A 216 -12.95 -32.23 28.76
C ASN A 216 -11.42 -32.23 28.78
N ALA A 217 -10.80 -33.40 28.87
CA ALA A 217 -9.34 -33.55 28.79
C ALA A 217 -8.81 -33.14 27.40
N ALA A 218 -9.49 -33.55 26.33
CA ALA A 218 -9.19 -33.12 24.97
C ALA A 218 -9.29 -31.60 24.78
N ASP A 219 -10.37 -30.98 25.28
CA ASP A 219 -10.56 -29.52 25.21
C ASP A 219 -9.49 -28.77 26.01
N THR A 220 -9.04 -29.34 27.14
CA THR A 220 -7.95 -28.78 27.95
C THR A 220 -6.62 -28.83 27.19
N LEU A 221 -6.28 -29.99 26.63
CA LEU A 221 -5.07 -30.17 25.81
C LEU A 221 -5.04 -29.21 24.60
N LEU A 222 -6.18 -29.05 23.90
CA LEU A 222 -6.29 -28.12 22.77
C LEU A 222 -6.15 -26.66 23.21
N ARG A 223 -6.68 -26.27 24.37
CA ARG A 223 -6.50 -24.92 24.91
C ARG A 223 -5.05 -24.64 25.28
N GLU A 224 -4.37 -25.58 25.92
CA GLU A 224 -2.95 -25.46 26.26
C GLU A 224 -2.08 -25.37 25.01
N ALA A 225 -2.33 -26.21 24.01
CA ALA A 225 -1.61 -26.16 22.74
C ALA A 225 -1.77 -24.80 22.04
N ARG A 226 -3.00 -24.23 22.05
CA ARG A 226 -3.24 -22.88 21.50
C ARG A 226 -2.52 -21.79 22.27
N ARG A 227 -2.46 -21.89 23.62
CA ARG A 227 -1.72 -20.94 24.47
C ARG A 227 -0.22 -20.97 24.15
N ARG A 228 0.38 -22.16 24.05
CA ARG A 228 1.79 -22.33 23.66
C ARG A 228 2.07 -21.75 22.28
N ALA A 229 1.25 -22.10 21.29
CA ALA A 229 1.40 -21.55 19.93
C ALA A 229 1.19 -20.03 19.85
N ALA A 230 0.38 -19.44 20.74
CA ALA A 230 0.24 -17.99 20.84
C ALA A 230 1.48 -17.34 21.49
N GLN A 231 2.04 -17.96 22.52
CA GLN A 231 3.27 -17.51 23.15
C GLN A 231 4.46 -17.56 22.19
N ASP A 232 4.65 -18.68 21.48
CA ASP A 232 5.72 -18.84 20.48
C ASP A 232 5.64 -17.76 19.39
N ARG A 233 4.42 -17.41 18.96
CA ARG A 233 4.18 -16.33 17.99
C ARG A 233 4.58 -14.97 18.57
N ARG A 234 4.20 -14.66 19.80
CA ARG A 234 4.59 -13.40 20.48
C ARG A 234 6.11 -13.30 20.62
N GLU A 235 6.78 -14.39 21.02
CA GLU A 235 8.23 -14.44 21.14
C GLU A 235 8.93 -14.30 19.77
N ALA A 236 8.38 -14.89 18.71
CA ALA A 236 8.90 -14.71 17.36
C ALA A 236 8.72 -13.27 16.85
N GLU A 237 7.57 -12.64 17.12
CA GLU A 237 7.31 -11.23 16.78
C GLU A 237 8.21 -10.29 17.57
N ALA A 238 8.39 -10.52 18.88
CA ALA A 238 9.32 -9.75 19.70
C ALA A 238 10.76 -9.85 19.18
N ARG A 239 11.21 -11.05 18.79
CA ARG A 239 12.54 -11.24 18.15
C ARG A 239 12.66 -10.48 16.84
N ARG A 240 11.64 -10.49 16.00
CA ARG A 240 11.63 -9.72 14.73
C ARG A 240 11.66 -8.22 14.99
N ALA A 241 10.90 -7.74 15.97
CA ALA A 241 10.88 -6.33 16.35
C ALA A 241 12.25 -5.87 16.88
N ALA A 242 12.89 -6.65 17.75
CA ALA A 242 14.24 -6.36 18.25
C ALA A 242 15.27 -6.31 17.11
N GLN A 243 15.23 -7.26 16.17
CA GLN A 243 16.11 -7.24 14.99
C GLN A 243 15.85 -6.04 14.07
N ALA A 244 14.61 -5.59 13.94
CA ALA A 244 14.27 -4.40 13.16
C ALA A 244 14.85 -3.13 13.82
N GLN A 245 14.67 -2.99 15.14
CA GLN A 245 15.24 -1.88 15.90
C GLN A 245 16.78 -1.86 15.82
N GLU A 246 17.44 -3.01 15.92
CA GLU A 246 18.89 -3.09 15.78
C GLU A 246 19.36 -2.65 14.38
N ARG A 247 18.65 -3.05 13.32
CA ARG A 247 18.95 -2.63 11.95
C ARG A 247 18.75 -1.13 11.75
N GLU A 248 17.71 -0.56 12.35
CA GLU A 248 17.46 0.89 12.32
C GLU A 248 18.54 1.66 13.06
N ALA A 249 18.93 1.22 14.25
CA ALA A 249 20.03 1.81 15.02
C ALA A 249 21.35 1.78 14.23
N ARG A 250 21.68 0.64 13.60
CA ARG A 250 22.87 0.53 12.73
C ARG A 250 22.81 1.49 11.54
N ARG A 251 21.64 1.64 10.91
CA ARG A 251 21.45 2.58 9.79
C ARG A 251 21.57 4.03 10.24
N ALA A 252 21.05 4.38 11.42
CA ALA A 252 21.18 5.70 12.01
C ALA A 252 22.65 6.03 12.30
N ALA A 253 23.39 5.14 12.95
CA ALA A 253 24.81 5.30 13.22
C ALA A 253 25.63 5.49 11.93
N GLN A 254 25.36 4.69 10.88
CA GLN A 254 26.00 4.84 9.57
C GLN A 254 25.62 6.15 8.85
N ALA A 255 24.42 6.69 9.10
CA ALA A 255 24.02 7.98 8.55
C ALA A 255 24.74 9.12 9.27
N GLU A 256 24.84 9.06 10.60
CA GLU A 256 25.61 10.03 11.40
C GLU A 256 27.08 10.05 11.01
N GLU A 257 27.72 8.88 10.87
CA GLU A 257 29.12 8.78 10.44
C GLU A 257 29.33 9.41 9.05
N ARG A 258 28.44 9.13 8.09
CA ARG A 258 28.52 9.74 6.75
C ARG A 258 28.32 11.25 6.79
N ASN A 259 27.41 11.74 7.63
CA ASN A 259 27.18 13.17 7.78
C ASN A 259 28.40 13.86 8.42
N ALA A 260 29.04 13.22 9.42
CA ALA A 260 30.27 13.72 10.02
C ALA A 260 31.40 13.82 8.99
N ARG A 261 31.61 12.78 8.16
CA ARG A 261 32.61 12.80 7.08
C ARG A 261 32.34 13.91 6.05
N ARG A 262 31.08 14.10 5.66
CA ARG A 262 30.70 15.19 4.74
C ARG A 262 30.93 16.56 5.36
N ALA A 263 30.68 16.71 6.66
CA ALA A 263 30.93 17.97 7.36
C ALA A 263 32.43 18.29 7.41
N THR A 264 33.28 17.30 7.68
CA THR A 264 34.75 17.49 7.66
C THR A 264 35.24 17.81 6.25
N GLU A 265 34.78 17.08 5.22
CA GLU A 265 35.13 17.36 3.82
C GLU A 265 34.71 18.78 3.39
N ALA A 266 33.52 19.22 3.81
CA ALA A 266 33.04 20.57 3.53
C ALA A 266 33.90 21.65 4.20
N GLN A 267 34.30 21.44 5.47
CA GLN A 267 35.19 22.36 6.18
C GLN A 267 36.57 22.45 5.54
N GLU A 268 37.14 21.31 5.13
CA GLU A 268 38.42 21.27 4.42
C GLU A 268 38.35 22.02 3.08
N TRP A 269 37.27 21.82 2.33
CA TRP A 269 37.03 22.52 1.07
C TRP A 269 36.90 24.03 1.27
N GLU A 270 36.13 24.48 2.27
CA GLU A 270 36.00 25.89 2.62
C GLU A 270 37.34 26.51 3.03
N ALA A 271 38.14 25.79 3.83
CA ALA A 271 39.49 26.23 4.23
C ALA A 271 40.43 26.36 3.02
N GLN A 272 40.37 25.43 2.07
CA GLN A 272 41.14 25.51 0.82
C GLN A 272 40.74 26.72 -0.02
N LEU A 273 39.44 26.96 -0.19
CA LEU A 273 38.95 28.13 -0.92
C LEU A 273 39.35 29.44 -0.23
N ALA A 274 39.29 29.50 1.10
CA ALA A 274 39.73 30.66 1.87
C ALA A 274 41.24 30.91 1.70
N ALA A 275 42.07 29.86 1.74
CA ALA A 275 43.50 29.95 1.51
C ALA A 275 43.82 30.46 0.09
N GLN A 276 43.16 29.91 -0.94
CA GLN A 276 43.32 30.39 -2.32
C GLN A 276 42.88 31.85 -2.50
N ALA A 277 41.81 32.27 -1.82
CA ALA A 277 41.35 33.65 -1.84
C ALA A 277 42.36 34.60 -1.17
N GLN A 278 42.96 34.19 -0.05
CA GLN A 278 44.02 34.94 0.62
C GLN A 278 45.27 35.06 -0.26
N GLU A 279 45.70 33.98 -0.91
CA GLU A 279 46.82 33.97 -1.83
C GLU A 279 46.58 34.93 -3.01
N ARG A 280 45.39 34.87 -3.63
CA ARG A 280 45.00 35.81 -4.70
C ARG A 280 45.02 37.26 -4.22
N LYS A 281 44.51 37.54 -3.01
CA LYS A 281 44.58 38.88 -2.41
C LYS A 281 46.02 39.34 -2.19
N ALA A 282 46.90 38.46 -1.70
CA ALA A 282 48.31 38.77 -1.52
C ALA A 282 48.99 39.11 -2.86
N ARG A 283 48.81 38.29 -3.89
CA ARG A 283 49.37 38.55 -5.22
C ARG A 283 48.83 39.83 -5.86
N ASN A 284 47.54 40.13 -5.68
CA ASN A 284 46.95 41.39 -6.14
C ASN A 284 47.54 42.62 -5.42
N ARG A 285 47.82 42.52 -4.11
CA ARG A 285 48.50 43.58 -3.36
C ARG A 285 49.92 43.80 -3.87
N ALA A 286 50.67 42.72 -4.09
CA ALA A 286 52.01 42.77 -4.67
C ALA A 286 52.00 43.43 -6.07
N ARG A 287 51.05 43.07 -6.93
CA ARG A 287 50.85 43.75 -8.23
C ARG A 287 50.55 45.24 -8.06
N GLY A 288 49.70 45.60 -7.11
CA GLY A 288 49.41 47.00 -6.79
C GLY A 288 50.65 47.78 -6.33
N GLN A 289 51.53 47.15 -5.54
CA GLN A 289 52.82 47.71 -5.16
C GLN A 289 53.73 47.92 -6.37
N VAL A 290 53.82 46.96 -7.29
CA VAL A 290 54.58 47.10 -8.55
C VAL A 290 54.14 48.34 -9.32
N GLN A 291 52.82 48.53 -9.50
CA GLN A 291 52.27 49.69 -10.19
C GLN A 291 52.56 51.01 -9.44
N SER A 292 52.44 51.00 -8.11
CA SER A 292 52.72 52.17 -7.27
C SER A 292 54.18 52.58 -7.34
N ILE A 293 55.12 51.64 -7.16
CA ILE A 293 56.57 51.88 -7.20
C ILE A 293 56.99 52.34 -8.59
N THR A 294 56.55 51.66 -9.65
CA THR A 294 56.81 52.08 -11.05
C THR A 294 56.29 53.50 -11.30
N GLY A 295 55.13 53.84 -10.75
CA GLY A 295 54.53 55.17 -10.86
C GLY A 295 55.26 56.24 -10.05
N ARG A 296 55.94 55.89 -8.95
CA ARG A 296 56.79 56.82 -8.17
C ARG A 296 58.13 57.07 -8.86
N LEU A 297 58.80 55.99 -9.29
CA LEU A 297 60.04 56.06 -10.07
C LEU A 297 59.91 56.92 -11.34
N ARG A 298 58.71 56.98 -11.94
CA ARG A 298 58.43 57.84 -13.10
C ARG A 298 58.16 59.32 -12.78
N ARG A 299 57.75 59.64 -11.54
CA ARG A 299 57.22 60.97 -11.19
C ARG A 299 58.14 61.79 -10.31
N GLU A 300 58.96 61.14 -9.49
CA GLU A 300 59.81 61.81 -8.50
C GLU A 300 61.28 61.72 -8.94
N GLU A 301 61.98 62.86 -9.01
CA GLU A 301 63.44 62.89 -9.13
C GLU A 301 64.05 62.49 -7.79
N LEU A 302 64.18 61.17 -7.61
CA LEU A 302 64.68 60.59 -6.36
C LEU A 302 66.20 60.50 -6.38
N PRO A 303 66.89 60.70 -5.24
CA PRO A 303 68.32 60.40 -5.10
C PRO A 303 68.63 58.97 -5.53
N ALA A 304 69.79 58.75 -6.16
CA ALA A 304 70.19 57.44 -6.71
C ALA A 304 70.11 56.29 -5.68
N THR A 305 70.39 56.57 -4.40
CA THR A 305 70.27 55.60 -3.31
C THR A 305 68.81 55.19 -3.05
N GLN A 306 67.87 56.13 -3.13
CA GLN A 306 66.44 55.85 -2.99
C GLN A 306 65.87 55.14 -4.23
N GLN A 307 66.36 55.49 -5.43
CA GLN A 307 65.98 54.78 -6.65
C GLN A 307 66.39 53.31 -6.60
N LYS A 308 67.63 53.03 -6.16
CA LYS A 308 68.11 51.65 -6.00
C LYS A 308 67.24 50.85 -5.03
N GLN A 309 66.93 51.42 -3.86
CA GLN A 309 66.06 50.77 -2.88
C GLN A 309 64.66 50.47 -3.45
N LEU A 310 64.07 51.43 -4.17
CA LEU A 310 62.75 51.24 -4.77
C LEU A 310 62.75 50.18 -5.89
N VAL A 311 63.84 50.01 -6.62
CA VAL A 311 63.92 48.95 -7.64
C VAL A 311 64.15 47.57 -6.99
N GLU A 312 64.88 47.48 -5.88
CA GLU A 312 64.95 46.25 -5.09
C GLU A 312 63.56 45.85 -4.57
N ASP A 313 62.79 46.81 -4.03
CA ASP A 313 61.40 46.60 -3.60
C ASP A 313 60.48 46.24 -4.79
N LEU A 314 60.71 46.82 -5.97
CA LEU A 314 59.97 46.54 -7.20
C LEU A 314 60.16 45.09 -7.65
N VAL A 315 61.41 44.59 -7.64
CA VAL A 315 61.74 43.21 -8.02
C VAL A 315 61.12 42.22 -7.03
N LEU A 316 61.17 42.54 -5.73
CA LEU A 316 60.55 41.71 -4.70
C LEU A 316 59.02 41.64 -4.88
N ALA A 317 58.36 42.79 -5.04
CA ALA A 317 56.92 42.85 -5.28
C ALA A 317 56.54 42.17 -6.62
N ALA A 318 57.39 42.25 -7.64
CA ALA A 318 57.14 41.59 -8.92
C ALA A 318 57.22 40.06 -8.80
N LYS A 319 58.21 39.56 -8.06
CA LYS A 319 58.35 38.14 -7.75
C LYS A 319 57.14 37.60 -6.96
N GLU A 320 56.64 38.37 -6.00
CA GLU A 320 55.44 38.01 -5.21
C GLU A 320 54.15 38.05 -6.03
N ALA A 321 54.04 38.99 -6.98
CA ALA A 321 52.89 39.07 -7.90
C ALA A 321 52.86 37.90 -8.91
N GLY A 322 54.04 37.40 -9.29
CA GLY A 322 54.21 36.25 -10.18
C GLY A 322 53.46 36.44 -11.51
N ASN A 323 52.62 35.46 -11.87
CA ASN A 323 51.89 35.45 -13.13
C ASN A 323 50.74 36.46 -13.25
N LEU A 324 50.44 37.23 -12.19
CA LEU A 324 49.43 38.29 -12.27
C LEU A 324 49.96 39.57 -12.93
N LEU A 325 51.28 39.67 -13.13
CA LEU A 325 51.87 40.73 -13.92
C LEU A 325 51.58 40.49 -15.40
N SER A 326 51.04 41.51 -16.04
CA SER A 326 50.97 41.55 -17.50
C SER A 326 52.37 41.64 -18.08
N ALA A 327 52.56 41.12 -19.30
CA ALA A 327 53.85 41.20 -19.98
C ALA A 327 54.39 42.64 -20.10
N GLY A 328 53.51 43.64 -20.20
CA GLY A 328 53.90 45.05 -20.21
C GLY A 328 54.30 45.61 -18.85
N GLU A 329 53.79 45.07 -17.74
CA GLU A 329 54.27 45.40 -16.39
C GLU A 329 55.62 44.74 -16.14
N GLN A 330 55.78 43.46 -16.51
CA GLN A 330 57.05 42.75 -16.37
C GLN A 330 58.19 43.45 -17.13
N ARG A 331 57.97 43.81 -18.41
CA ARG A 331 58.96 44.56 -19.20
C ARG A 331 59.37 45.88 -18.56
N LYS A 332 58.46 46.57 -17.86
CA LYS A 332 58.81 47.82 -17.16
C LYS A 332 59.64 47.55 -15.91
N VAL A 333 59.37 46.46 -15.21
CA VAL A 333 60.22 46.02 -14.09
C VAL A 333 61.62 45.73 -14.62
N ASP A 334 61.72 44.96 -15.70
CA ASP A 334 63.00 44.61 -16.34
C ASP A 334 63.73 45.88 -16.84
N GLU A 335 63.02 46.83 -17.48
CA GLU A 335 63.56 48.13 -17.92
C GLU A 335 64.15 48.95 -16.75
N TRP A 336 63.47 48.98 -15.60
CA TRP A 336 63.97 49.69 -14.41
C TRP A 336 65.18 49.00 -13.77
N VAL A 337 65.21 47.67 -13.80
CA VAL A 337 66.38 46.89 -13.36
C VAL A 337 67.56 47.16 -14.28
N GLU A 338 67.37 47.07 -15.60
CA GLU A 338 68.39 47.35 -16.60
C GLU A 338 68.90 48.79 -16.50
N ARG A 339 68.00 49.79 -16.37
CA ARG A 339 68.37 51.22 -16.24
C ARG A 339 69.23 51.54 -15.00
N LEU A 340 69.14 50.76 -13.93
CA LEU A 340 70.03 50.89 -12.77
C LEU A 340 71.30 50.06 -12.87
N THR A 341 71.30 49.05 -13.74
CA THR A 341 72.45 48.18 -14.00
C THR A 341 73.36 48.76 -15.08
N ASP A 342 72.81 49.55 -16.00
CA ASP A 342 73.50 50.26 -17.08
C ASP A 342 73.47 51.78 -16.84
N PRO A 343 74.59 52.41 -16.48
CA PRO A 343 74.66 53.86 -16.48
C PRO A 343 74.78 54.35 -17.92
N ALA A 344 73.74 55.06 -18.36
CA ALA A 344 73.66 55.86 -19.59
C ALA A 344 73.58 55.08 -20.92
N GLU A 345 72.41 55.12 -21.54
CA GLU A 345 72.27 55.71 -22.88
C GLU A 345 70.77 55.98 -23.19
N GLU A 346 70.54 57.11 -23.87
CA GLU A 346 69.26 57.74 -24.14
C GLU A 346 68.45 57.06 -25.27
N GLN A 347 67.13 57.08 -25.08
CA GLN A 347 66.03 57.32 -26.02
C GLN A 347 66.25 57.04 -27.53
N ASP A 348 65.36 56.25 -28.15
CA ASP A 348 64.45 56.83 -29.17
C ASP A 348 63.27 55.93 -29.59
N ALA A 349 62.26 56.61 -30.14
CA ALA A 349 60.88 56.24 -30.45
C ALA A 349 60.62 54.96 -31.29
N VAL A 350 59.38 54.43 -31.25
CA VAL A 350 58.42 54.49 -32.39
C VAL A 350 57.09 53.77 -32.09
N GLU A 351 56.05 54.54 -32.33
CA GLU A 351 54.61 54.31 -32.49
C GLU A 351 54.23 53.20 -33.49
N LYS A 352 53.26 52.32 -33.14
CA LYS A 352 52.23 51.84 -34.10
C LYS A 352 51.08 51.07 -33.43
N ALA A 353 49.87 51.54 -33.74
CA ALA A 353 48.58 51.01 -33.33
C ALA A 353 48.22 49.68 -34.03
N SER A 354 47.43 48.85 -33.34
CA SER A 354 46.59 47.81 -33.96
C SER A 354 45.45 47.36 -33.03
N PRO A 355 44.37 46.79 -33.59
CA PRO A 355 43.03 47.25 -33.29
C PRO A 355 42.20 46.30 -32.41
N THR A 356 41.19 46.91 -31.82
CA THR A 356 40.15 46.33 -30.97
C THR A 356 39.27 45.34 -31.75
N VAL A 357 39.38 44.05 -31.44
CA VAL A 357 38.42 43.01 -31.83
C VAL A 357 37.18 43.14 -30.94
N LYS A 358 36.04 43.54 -31.52
CA LYS A 358 34.72 43.46 -30.89
C LYS A 358 34.19 42.02 -31.01
N PRO A 359 33.63 41.42 -29.94
CA PRO A 359 32.89 40.17 -30.07
C PRO A 359 31.57 40.45 -30.80
N GLN A 360 31.38 39.81 -31.95
CA GLN A 360 30.09 39.75 -32.64
C GLN A 360 29.08 39.07 -31.71
N GLN A 361 28.14 39.85 -31.17
CA GLN A 361 26.86 39.29 -30.74
C GLN A 361 26.07 38.92 -31.99
N ASP A 362 25.85 37.62 -32.17
CA ASP A 362 24.90 37.07 -33.13
C ASP A 362 23.53 37.71 -32.92
N LYS A 363 23.21 38.71 -33.73
CA LYS A 363 21.83 39.14 -33.91
C LYS A 363 21.09 37.96 -34.51
N ILE A 364 20.19 37.38 -33.72
CA ILE A 364 19.24 36.34 -34.15
C ILE A 364 18.35 36.94 -35.25
N THR A 365 18.78 36.85 -36.50
CA THR A 365 17.94 37.12 -37.67
C THR A 365 17.22 35.82 -37.99
N ILE A 366 15.91 35.80 -37.80
CA ILE A 366 15.08 34.62 -38.05
C ILE A 366 14.78 34.57 -39.56
N PRO A 367 15.37 33.64 -40.33
CA PRO A 367 15.02 33.51 -41.74
C PRO A 367 13.58 32.97 -41.86
N ALA A 368 12.80 33.55 -42.77
CA ALA A 368 11.40 33.18 -43.00
C ALA A 368 11.21 31.72 -43.48
N LYS A 369 12.27 31.05 -43.95
CA LYS A 369 12.24 29.69 -44.51
C LYS A 369 13.32 28.83 -43.85
N VAL A 370 12.91 27.65 -43.37
CA VAL A 370 13.80 26.71 -42.68
C VAL A 370 14.72 26.04 -43.69
N PRO A 371 16.02 25.90 -43.38
CA PRO A 371 16.93 25.11 -44.18
C PRO A 371 16.40 23.67 -44.37
N ALA A 372 16.43 23.15 -45.59
CA ALA A 372 15.85 21.84 -45.92
C ALA A 372 16.36 20.68 -45.03
N HIS A 373 17.58 20.80 -44.51
CA HIS A 373 18.18 19.79 -43.63
C HIS A 373 17.54 19.69 -42.23
N LEU A 374 16.80 20.71 -41.77
CA LEU A 374 16.14 20.69 -40.45
C LEU A 374 14.71 20.12 -40.49
N ALA A 375 14.16 19.83 -41.67
CA ALA A 375 12.77 19.38 -41.80
C ALA A 375 12.53 18.02 -41.11
N SER A 376 13.44 17.05 -41.30
CA SER A 376 13.38 15.73 -40.67
C SER A 376 13.45 15.84 -39.13
N THR A 377 14.41 16.63 -38.64
CA THR A 377 14.61 16.92 -37.22
C THR A 377 13.39 17.58 -36.60
N THR A 378 12.77 18.54 -37.30
CA THR A 378 11.54 19.22 -36.86
C THR A 378 10.38 18.24 -36.68
N ALA A 379 10.22 17.29 -37.61
CA ALA A 379 9.19 16.25 -37.51
C ALA A 379 9.43 15.30 -36.32
N ALA A 380 10.69 14.90 -36.09
CA ALA A 380 11.07 14.03 -34.98
C ALA A 380 10.82 14.69 -33.62
N VAL A 381 11.28 15.94 -33.44
CA VAL A 381 11.05 16.72 -32.21
C VAL A 381 9.55 16.95 -31.99
N ARG A 382 8.77 17.27 -33.04
CA ARG A 382 7.31 17.40 -32.94
C ARG A 382 6.64 16.13 -32.45
N GLY A 383 7.08 14.96 -32.94
CA GLY A 383 6.59 13.66 -32.52
C GLY A 383 6.83 13.38 -31.04
N ALA A 384 8.06 13.64 -30.57
CA ALA A 384 8.44 13.48 -29.17
C ALA A 384 7.65 14.42 -28.24
N LEU A 385 7.50 15.69 -28.61
CA LEU A 385 6.70 16.66 -27.84
C LEU A 385 5.22 16.29 -27.79
N LYS A 386 4.63 15.83 -28.90
CA LYS A 386 3.25 15.31 -28.90
C LYS A 386 3.09 14.08 -27.99
N LYS A 387 4.09 13.21 -27.94
CA LYS A 387 4.10 12.05 -27.04
C LYS A 387 4.15 12.49 -25.57
N ALA A 388 5.01 13.44 -25.23
CA ALA A 388 5.08 14.03 -23.88
C ALA A 388 3.77 14.71 -23.48
N ALA A 389 3.13 15.44 -24.40
CA ALA A 389 1.83 16.07 -24.18
C ALA A 389 0.73 15.04 -23.87
N ARG A 390 0.66 13.94 -24.63
CA ARG A 390 -0.30 12.83 -24.39
C ARG A 390 -0.07 12.15 -23.04
N ALA A 391 1.18 12.01 -22.64
CA ALA A 391 1.56 11.45 -21.35
C ALA A 391 1.37 12.44 -20.17
N ARG A 392 1.04 13.71 -20.45
CA ARG A 392 0.95 14.80 -19.47
C ARG A 392 2.23 14.98 -18.66
N THR A 393 3.39 14.84 -19.30
CA THR A 393 4.72 14.99 -18.69
C THR A 393 5.49 16.14 -19.32
N THR A 394 6.30 16.84 -18.53
CA THR A 394 7.28 17.83 -19.02
C THR A 394 8.55 17.13 -19.50
N THR A 395 9.35 17.81 -20.34
CA THR A 395 10.61 17.27 -20.87
C THR A 395 11.67 18.36 -20.92
N SER A 396 12.95 17.99 -20.96
CA SER A 396 14.07 18.91 -21.21
C SER A 396 14.68 18.68 -22.60
N TRP A 397 15.50 19.61 -23.07
CA TRP A 397 16.18 19.47 -24.35
C TRP A 397 17.16 18.28 -24.34
N ASP A 398 17.94 18.13 -23.26
CA ASP A 398 18.84 16.97 -23.07
C ASP A 398 18.07 15.64 -23.17
N ARG A 399 16.86 15.57 -22.59
CA ARG A 399 16.03 14.37 -22.67
C ARG A 399 15.57 14.07 -24.10
N LEU A 400 15.31 15.09 -24.90
CA LEU A 400 15.00 14.93 -26.33
C LEU A 400 16.22 14.44 -27.12
N GLU A 401 17.41 14.96 -26.83
CA GLU A 401 18.67 14.47 -27.43
C GLU A 401 18.90 13.00 -27.12
N HIS A 402 18.70 12.58 -25.86
CA HIS A 402 18.81 11.18 -25.47
C HIS A 402 17.72 10.30 -26.12
N GLN A 403 16.49 10.79 -26.25
CA GLN A 403 15.36 10.02 -26.81
C GLN A 403 15.41 9.87 -28.32
N LEU A 404 15.90 10.89 -29.02
CA LEU A 404 15.95 10.93 -30.49
C LEU A 404 17.31 10.46 -31.02
N GLY A 405 18.37 10.49 -30.21
CA GLY A 405 19.70 9.99 -30.57
C GLY A 405 20.19 10.59 -31.89
N SER A 406 20.58 9.74 -32.83
CA SER A 406 21.07 10.16 -34.16
C SER A 406 20.03 10.92 -35.01
N ALA A 407 18.75 10.91 -34.64
CA ALA A 407 17.71 11.70 -35.30
C ALA A 407 17.72 13.19 -34.88
N LEU A 408 18.47 13.55 -33.83
CA LEU A 408 18.68 14.93 -33.40
C LEU A 408 20.19 15.24 -33.46
N PRO A 409 20.71 15.79 -34.58
CA PRO A 409 22.11 16.18 -34.66
C PRO A 409 22.45 17.26 -33.62
N PRO A 410 23.73 17.52 -33.32
CA PRO A 410 24.11 18.65 -32.47
C PRO A 410 23.65 19.95 -33.13
N LEU A 411 22.73 20.66 -32.47
CA LEU A 411 22.11 21.89 -32.96
C LEU A 411 22.62 23.08 -32.16
N SER A 412 22.96 24.16 -32.85
CA SER A 412 23.19 25.47 -32.26
C SER A 412 21.91 26.01 -31.62
N SER A 413 22.05 26.92 -30.65
CA SER A 413 20.90 27.55 -29.99
C SER A 413 19.91 28.20 -30.96
N ASN A 414 20.39 28.78 -32.06
CA ASN A 414 19.54 29.35 -33.10
C ASN A 414 18.72 28.30 -33.85
N GLU A 415 19.32 27.17 -34.19
CA GLU A 415 18.61 26.07 -34.87
C GLU A 415 17.57 25.45 -33.95
N ARG A 416 17.85 25.33 -32.64
CA ARG A 416 16.87 24.89 -31.62
C ARG A 416 15.65 25.81 -31.59
N ILE A 417 15.85 27.13 -31.60
CA ILE A 417 14.76 28.12 -31.67
C ILE A 417 13.98 27.95 -32.98
N GLN A 418 14.65 27.87 -34.13
CA GLN A 418 14.01 27.74 -35.44
C GLN A 418 13.13 26.50 -35.55
N ILE A 419 13.61 25.34 -35.04
CA ILE A 419 12.83 24.10 -35.00
C ILE A 419 11.56 24.30 -34.18
N LEU A 420 11.65 24.88 -32.99
CA LEU A 420 10.50 25.06 -32.12
C LEU A 420 9.48 26.05 -32.68
N VAL A 421 9.94 27.14 -33.30
CA VAL A 421 9.05 28.09 -34.01
C VAL A 421 8.26 27.37 -35.10
N GLN A 422 8.85 26.44 -35.85
CA GLN A 422 8.12 25.70 -36.87
C GLN A 422 7.15 24.66 -36.33
N ILE A 423 7.49 24.03 -35.21
CA ILE A 423 6.62 23.07 -34.54
C ILE A 423 5.32 23.76 -34.09
N ASP A 424 5.44 25.00 -33.62
CA ASP A 424 4.34 25.75 -33.01
C ASP A 424 3.64 26.71 -33.97
N ARG A 425 4.24 27.07 -35.11
CA ARG A 425 3.59 27.87 -36.18
C ARG A 425 2.16 27.41 -36.54
N PRO A 426 1.85 26.11 -36.73
CA PRO A 426 0.48 25.68 -37.01
C PRO A 426 -0.51 25.86 -35.85
N ASN A 427 -0.02 26.08 -34.62
CA ASN A 427 -0.83 26.21 -33.41
C ASN A 427 -0.89 27.65 -32.87
N ALA A 428 -0.24 28.62 -33.52
CA ALA A 428 -0.04 29.98 -33.01
C ALA A 428 -1.34 30.80 -32.82
N GLY A 429 -2.49 30.34 -33.33
CA GLY A 429 -3.77 31.05 -33.25
C GLY A 429 -4.52 30.90 -31.93
N ASP A 430 -4.72 29.65 -31.45
CA ASP A 430 -5.59 29.37 -30.30
C ASP A 430 -5.19 28.11 -29.49
N GLY A 431 -4.07 27.44 -29.85
CA GLY A 431 -3.65 26.19 -29.23
C GLY A 431 -2.53 26.35 -28.20
N PRO A 432 -2.43 25.46 -27.19
CA PRO A 432 -1.25 25.43 -26.33
C PRO A 432 0.00 25.07 -27.16
N LEU A 433 1.05 25.87 -27.01
CA LEU A 433 2.33 25.66 -27.70
C LEU A 433 3.01 24.40 -27.16
N LEU A 434 3.53 23.55 -28.04
CA LEU A 434 4.25 22.33 -27.64
C LEU A 434 5.60 22.69 -26.98
N SER A 435 6.21 23.83 -27.34
CA SER A 435 7.42 24.33 -26.69
C SER A 435 7.23 24.70 -25.21
N SER A 436 5.98 24.91 -24.74
CA SER A 436 5.72 25.15 -23.32
C SER A 436 6.08 23.94 -22.43
N LEU A 437 6.03 22.72 -22.96
CA LEU A 437 6.43 21.51 -22.23
C LEU A 437 7.94 21.45 -21.95
N LEU A 438 8.74 22.10 -22.80
CA LEU A 438 10.18 22.29 -22.60
C LEU A 438 10.45 23.41 -21.61
N ALA A 439 9.74 24.53 -21.73
CA ALA A 439 9.89 25.67 -20.81
C ALA A 439 9.60 25.30 -19.35
N VAL A 440 8.68 24.36 -19.09
CA VAL A 440 8.40 23.90 -17.72
C VAL A 440 9.42 22.85 -17.24
N GLY A 441 9.95 22.02 -18.15
CA GLY A 441 10.87 20.93 -17.81
C GLY A 441 12.35 21.31 -17.74
N ASP A 442 12.72 22.46 -18.30
CA ASP A 442 14.09 22.94 -18.40
C ASP A 442 14.15 24.45 -18.11
N PRO A 443 14.51 24.86 -16.88
CA PRO A 443 14.58 26.26 -16.50
C PRO A 443 15.56 27.07 -17.35
N HIS A 444 16.69 26.46 -17.77
CA HIS A 444 17.69 27.15 -18.58
C HIS A 444 17.12 27.47 -19.96
N PHE A 445 16.37 26.52 -20.53
CA PHE A 445 15.64 26.71 -21.78
C PHE A 445 14.54 27.77 -21.69
N ALA A 446 13.80 27.79 -20.57
CA ALA A 446 12.71 28.73 -20.33
C ALA A 446 13.17 30.19 -20.36
N TYR A 447 14.30 30.48 -19.71
CA TYR A 447 14.81 31.85 -19.61
C TYR A 447 15.46 32.34 -20.91
N GLN A 448 16.18 31.48 -21.63
CA GLN A 448 16.97 31.90 -22.79
C GLN A 448 16.24 31.78 -24.12
N TYR A 449 15.47 30.71 -24.34
CA TYR A 449 15.03 30.35 -25.69
C TYR A 449 13.53 30.52 -25.90
N TYR A 450 12.71 30.28 -24.86
CA TYR A 450 11.26 30.34 -24.99
C TYR A 450 10.74 31.73 -25.35
N ARG A 451 11.34 32.80 -24.82
CA ARG A 451 10.99 34.18 -25.21
C ARG A 451 11.24 34.46 -26.70
N HIS A 452 12.35 33.98 -27.24
CA HIS A 452 12.64 34.12 -28.67
C HIS A 452 11.65 33.34 -29.55
N VAL A 453 11.19 32.16 -29.10
CA VAL A 453 10.14 31.40 -29.78
C VAL A 453 8.82 32.18 -29.79
N LEU A 454 8.41 32.77 -28.65
CA LEU A 454 7.20 33.60 -28.58
C LEU A 454 7.29 34.85 -29.46
N ALA A 455 8.43 35.54 -29.45
CA ALA A 455 8.67 36.72 -30.29
C ALA A 455 8.57 36.37 -31.78
N ALA A 456 9.17 35.26 -32.20
CA ALA A 456 9.13 34.77 -33.58
C ALA A 456 7.73 34.38 -34.06
N LEU A 457 6.86 33.93 -33.14
CA LEU A 457 5.46 33.61 -33.43
C LEU A 457 4.54 34.84 -33.36
N GLY A 458 5.06 36.03 -33.03
CA GLY A 458 4.28 37.24 -32.86
C GLY A 458 3.43 37.28 -31.58
N LEU A 459 3.76 36.43 -30.60
CA LEU A 459 3.01 36.28 -29.34
C LEU A 459 3.57 37.15 -28.19
N ASP A 460 4.77 37.72 -28.34
CA ASP A 460 5.49 38.48 -27.30
C ASP A 460 4.99 39.95 -27.13
N ALA A 461 3.92 40.35 -27.82
CA ALA A 461 3.40 41.73 -27.83
C ALA A 461 2.08 41.95 -27.06
N ARG A 462 1.65 41.03 -26.17
CA ARG A 462 0.40 41.19 -25.39
C ARG A 462 0.56 41.19 -23.87
N THR A 463 1.76 41.44 -23.35
CA THR A 463 1.97 41.62 -21.90
C THR A 463 1.94 43.08 -21.44
N THR A 464 1.20 43.94 -22.11
CA THR A 464 0.73 45.21 -21.53
C THR A 464 -0.79 45.21 -21.44
N THR A 465 -1.25 44.93 -20.21
CA THR A 465 -2.52 45.38 -19.64
C THR A 465 -3.80 44.77 -20.24
N ARG A 466 -4.06 43.51 -19.89
CA ARG A 466 -5.44 43.06 -19.70
C ARG A 466 -5.52 42.07 -18.53
N THR A 467 -5.92 42.60 -17.39
CA THR A 467 -6.30 41.86 -16.18
C THR A 467 -7.34 40.80 -16.54
N CYS A 468 -6.91 39.55 -16.67
CA CYS A 468 -7.81 38.41 -16.71
C CYS A 468 -8.30 38.13 -15.28
N VAL A 469 -9.41 38.78 -14.92
CA VAL A 469 -10.29 38.33 -13.86
C VAL A 469 -10.80 36.94 -14.24
N MET A 470 -10.47 35.94 -13.43
CA MET A 470 -11.12 34.62 -13.46
C MET A 470 -12.60 34.82 -13.10
N SER A 471 -13.44 34.94 -14.12
CA SER A 471 -14.90 35.02 -13.99
C SER A 471 -15.46 33.60 -13.89
N SER A 472 -15.66 33.13 -12.66
CA SER A 472 -16.58 32.03 -12.37
C SER A 472 -18.01 32.58 -12.40
N LYS A 473 -18.77 32.25 -13.46
CA LYS A 473 -20.21 32.51 -13.53
C LYS A 473 -20.95 31.65 -12.49
N PRO A 474 -21.77 32.24 -11.60
CA PRO A 474 -22.84 31.53 -10.92
C PRO A 474 -24.10 31.54 -11.79
N THR A 475 -24.76 30.39 -11.89
CA THR A 475 -26.13 30.26 -12.44
C THR A 475 -27.14 30.97 -11.53
N PRO A 476 -28.07 31.77 -12.07
CA PRO A 476 -29.14 32.36 -11.27
C PRO A 476 -30.27 31.34 -11.11
N ASN A 477 -30.50 30.87 -9.88
CA ASN A 477 -31.74 30.15 -9.57
C ASN A 477 -32.76 31.13 -9.01
N ARG A 478 -33.96 31.00 -9.57
CA ARG A 478 -35.09 31.91 -9.53
C ARG A 478 -35.76 31.86 -8.16
N SER A 479 -35.80 33.00 -7.48
CA SER A 479 -36.63 33.22 -6.29
C SER A 479 -38.07 33.57 -6.68
N SER A 480 -39.06 32.98 -5.99
CA SER A 480 -40.35 33.54 -5.53
C SER A 480 -41.34 32.40 -5.18
N PRO A 481 -42.42 32.62 -4.43
CA PRO A 481 -42.46 32.94 -3.00
C PRO A 481 -43.37 31.97 -2.21
N THR A 482 -43.10 31.77 -0.92
CA THR A 482 -43.99 30.97 -0.05
C THR A 482 -45.02 31.89 0.61
N GLY A 483 -46.29 31.67 0.30
CA GLY A 483 -47.43 32.27 0.98
C GLY A 483 -48.60 31.29 1.07
N ALA A 484 -49.04 31.06 2.32
CA ALA A 484 -50.37 30.65 2.76
C ALA A 484 -50.93 29.24 2.44
N SER A 485 -51.08 28.47 3.54
CA SER A 485 -52.33 27.88 4.05
C SER A 485 -53.29 27.16 3.09
N GLY A 486 -53.52 25.87 3.32
CA GLY A 486 -54.66 25.15 2.76
C GLY A 486 -54.70 23.67 3.11
N ARG A 487 -55.54 23.31 4.09
CA ARG A 487 -56.09 21.95 4.30
C ARG A 487 -56.68 21.41 2.98
N ILE A 488 -56.59 20.10 2.76
CA ILE A 488 -57.66 19.19 2.26
C ILE A 488 -57.10 17.75 2.22
N GLY A 489 -57.95 16.78 2.56
CA GLY A 489 -57.66 15.38 2.86
C GLY A 489 -57.29 14.43 1.71
N PRO A 490 -57.31 13.11 1.96
CA PRO A 490 -56.58 12.10 1.21
C PRO A 490 -57.33 11.64 -0.03
N LYS A 491 -56.61 11.48 -1.15
CA LYS A 491 -57.10 10.79 -2.36
C LYS A 491 -56.34 9.48 -2.55
N THR A 492 -57.06 8.40 -2.35
CA THR A 492 -56.86 7.05 -2.90
C THR A 492 -56.80 7.05 -4.43
N VAL A 493 -55.78 6.41 -5.01
CA VAL A 493 -55.76 5.83 -6.38
C VAL A 493 -54.72 4.68 -6.39
N PRO A 494 -54.74 3.70 -7.32
CA PRO A 494 -54.86 2.29 -6.97
C PRO A 494 -53.68 1.44 -7.47
N ALA A 495 -53.74 0.17 -7.11
CA ALA A 495 -52.85 -0.91 -7.56
C ALA A 495 -52.79 -1.08 -9.09
N ARG A 496 -51.60 -1.42 -9.60
CA ARG A 496 -51.38 -2.22 -10.81
C ARG A 496 -49.92 -2.74 -10.85
N PRO A 497 -49.58 -3.75 -11.68
CA PRO A 497 -49.28 -5.09 -11.17
C PRO A 497 -47.87 -5.59 -11.51
N ALA A 498 -47.61 -6.79 -11.01
CA ALA A 498 -46.48 -7.67 -11.24
C ALA A 498 -45.82 -7.59 -12.62
N ARG A 499 -44.48 -7.55 -12.63
CA ARG A 499 -43.65 -7.89 -13.78
C ARG A 499 -42.57 -8.87 -13.35
N SER A 500 -42.90 -10.15 -13.51
CA SER A 500 -41.96 -11.25 -13.45
C SER A 500 -41.12 -11.31 -14.74
N GLU A 501 -39.95 -11.94 -14.63
CA GLU A 501 -39.39 -12.81 -15.67
C GLU A 501 -38.58 -12.16 -16.82
N ARG A 502 -37.36 -11.69 -16.51
CA ARG A 502 -36.23 -11.68 -17.47
C ARG A 502 -34.88 -11.39 -16.82
N ALA A 503 -34.27 -12.36 -16.14
CA ALA A 503 -32.82 -12.35 -15.83
C ALA A 503 -32.32 -13.71 -15.27
N ARG A 504 -32.54 -14.82 -15.99
CA ARG A 504 -31.87 -16.11 -15.69
C ARG A 504 -31.53 -16.88 -16.96
N ARG A 505 -30.76 -16.28 -17.86
CA ARG A 505 -30.00 -16.97 -18.92
C ARG A 505 -28.81 -16.08 -19.28
N ASN A 506 -27.67 -16.28 -18.63
CA ASN A 506 -26.30 -15.95 -19.09
C ASN A 506 -25.31 -16.16 -17.93
N ALA A 507 -25.15 -17.40 -17.47
CA ALA A 507 -24.05 -17.82 -16.58
C ALA A 507 -23.84 -19.33 -16.67
N ALA A 508 -23.70 -19.86 -17.90
CA ALA A 508 -23.34 -21.26 -18.14
C ALA A 508 -22.67 -21.39 -19.51
N ALA A 509 -21.52 -20.73 -19.69
CA ALA A 509 -20.66 -20.93 -20.85
C ALA A 509 -19.26 -20.36 -20.55
N ARG A 510 -18.52 -20.96 -19.61
CA ARG A 510 -17.06 -20.74 -19.46
C ARG A 510 -16.40 -21.72 -18.48
N THR A 511 -16.56 -23.02 -18.71
CA THR A 511 -15.75 -24.07 -18.08
C THR A 511 -15.68 -25.29 -19.00
N ALA A 512 -14.94 -25.16 -20.10
CA ALA A 512 -14.42 -26.29 -20.87
C ALA A 512 -13.44 -25.77 -21.94
N SER A 513 -12.16 -25.64 -21.58
CA SER A 513 -11.03 -25.80 -22.51
C SER A 513 -9.72 -25.56 -21.75
N ALA A 514 -9.07 -26.63 -21.31
CA ALA A 514 -7.62 -26.74 -21.12
C ALA A 514 -7.30 -28.15 -20.59
N SER A 515 -7.42 -29.15 -21.45
CA SER A 515 -6.77 -30.46 -21.26
C SER A 515 -6.10 -30.83 -22.56
N SER A 516 -4.78 -30.62 -22.63
CA SER A 516 -3.80 -31.31 -23.47
C SER A 516 -2.51 -30.49 -23.57
N ARG A 517 -1.51 -30.86 -22.75
CA ARG A 517 -0.06 -30.86 -23.09
C ARG A 517 0.72 -31.38 -21.89
N THR A 518 0.83 -32.70 -21.83
CA THR A 518 1.89 -33.40 -21.10
C THR A 518 3.19 -33.23 -21.87
N GLY A 519 3.99 -32.25 -21.48
CA GLY A 519 5.40 -32.12 -21.87
C GLY A 519 6.27 -32.52 -20.68
N SER A 520 6.94 -33.65 -20.79
CA SER A 520 7.93 -34.16 -19.84
C SER A 520 9.13 -33.22 -19.72
N TRP A 521 9.34 -32.64 -18.53
CA TRP A 521 10.62 -32.05 -18.13
C TRP A 521 10.98 -32.58 -16.74
N THR A 522 11.93 -33.52 -16.72
CA THR A 522 12.64 -33.97 -15.53
C THR A 522 13.68 -32.92 -15.12
N PRO A 523 13.70 -32.42 -13.86
CA PRO A 523 14.87 -31.76 -13.32
C PRO A 523 15.80 -32.80 -12.68
N ALA A 524 17.05 -32.81 -13.13
CA ALA A 524 18.12 -33.60 -12.57
C ALA A 524 18.41 -33.19 -11.11
N CYS A 525 18.46 -34.17 -10.21
CA CYS A 525 19.01 -34.02 -8.87
C CYS A 525 20.53 -33.79 -8.94
N PRO A 526 21.11 -32.85 -8.17
CA PRO A 526 22.54 -32.82 -7.96
C PRO A 526 22.94 -33.87 -6.90
N GLN A 527 23.89 -34.72 -7.25
CA GLN A 527 24.55 -35.65 -6.33
C GLN A 527 25.34 -34.91 -5.23
N PRO A 528 25.45 -35.47 -4.02
CA PRO A 528 26.39 -34.99 -3.02
C PRO A 528 27.80 -35.56 -3.24
N ALA A 529 28.80 -34.67 -3.24
CA ALA A 529 30.23 -35.00 -3.27
C ALA A 529 30.75 -35.58 -1.93
N PRO A 530 31.89 -36.29 -1.92
CA PRO A 530 32.26 -37.20 -0.84
C PRO A 530 32.92 -36.53 0.38
N ARG A 531 32.67 -37.12 1.55
CA ARG A 531 33.28 -36.83 2.84
C ARG A 531 34.80 -36.95 2.80
N ARG A 532 35.51 -35.86 3.09
CA ARG A 532 36.93 -35.87 3.47
C ARG A 532 37.07 -36.40 4.90
N LEU A 533 37.87 -37.46 5.05
CA LEU A 533 38.40 -37.97 6.32
C LEU A 533 39.35 -36.94 6.93
N LEU A 534 38.97 -36.39 8.09
CA LEU A 534 39.90 -35.70 9.00
C LEU A 534 40.47 -36.74 9.96
N ARG A 535 41.76 -37.03 9.80
CA ARG A 535 42.57 -37.76 10.77
C ARG A 535 42.75 -36.88 12.01
N HIS A 536 42.27 -37.34 13.16
CA HIS A 536 42.68 -36.80 14.46
C HIS A 536 44.02 -37.44 14.86
N CYS A 537 45.02 -36.60 15.06
CA CYS A 537 46.27 -36.95 15.74
C CYS A 537 46.00 -37.14 17.23
N CYS A 538 46.38 -38.30 17.77
CA CYS A 538 46.52 -38.52 19.21
C CYS A 538 47.77 -37.77 19.70
N GLY A 539 47.56 -36.77 20.57
CA GLY A 539 48.61 -36.14 21.36
C GLY A 539 48.94 -36.99 22.59
N VAL A 540 50.18 -37.47 22.64
CA VAL A 540 50.82 -38.11 23.79
C VAL A 540 51.21 -37.02 24.80
N ARG A 541 50.82 -37.18 26.06
CA ARG A 541 51.35 -36.42 27.21
C ARG A 541 52.61 -37.11 27.74
N PRO A 542 53.68 -36.38 28.10
CA PRO A 542 54.74 -36.94 28.93
C PRO A 542 54.39 -36.78 30.42
N VAL A 543 54.69 -37.83 31.18
CA VAL A 543 54.74 -37.84 32.64
C VAL A 543 56.15 -37.44 33.05
N SER A 544 56.26 -36.50 33.99
CA SER A 544 57.50 -36.11 34.63
C SER A 544 57.97 -37.18 35.60
N CYS A 545 59.24 -37.60 35.46
CA CYS A 545 60.17 -37.90 36.54
C CYS A 545 61.52 -37.30 36.14
#